data_AF-A0A402A3R0-F1
#
_entry.id   AF-A0A402A3R0-F1
#
_cell.length_a   1.000
_cell.length_b   1.000
_cell.length_c   1.000
_cell.angle_alpha   90.00
_cell.angle_beta   90.00
_cell.angle_gamma   90.00
#
_symmetry.space_group_name_H-M   'P 1'
#
loop_
_entity.id
_entity.type
_entity.pdbx_description
1 polymer ?
#
loop_
_entity_poly.entity_id
_entity_poly.type
_entity_poly.pdbx_seq_one_letter_code
_entity_poly.pdbx_strand_id
1 'polypeptide(L)'
;METTQQRWQHIPALAIPSPVLAIATRGEELWAGGTGGIAHTTNISNTSNISNTVHTTTNRDWYSHLAGLPLTSVSTLEIIEGRIFAGGVEGIAFSLDGGTTWEAAKLTEGLASIMAIVASPRFAQDHTLLAATLETGILRSEDGGVTWKSVNFGLQSLEVNALLWLEGETVLAATSDGLHRSTNSGRAWRFVRNSEEFSFISLIANPDQTLLAASETEGLFLSDDYGATWESYGELSTEAEITGLWRTASATLLVATSNQGLLRSQDDGQTWEEVQMATVLSLTASQHALFIGTTNGVFISQDDGQTWSVLPHPPVHDLHNLLVADGTIYLSGLHMGMWKFAEGEWKALSDIPYPLTAVLPGPDTSFFISSLQGLQRTTDGGKTWQTVITGEPGNISQMAFRADGRIGCAGSGDGTYLYRTQDGGKSWQPLTAPFGILPLSSLLVTKDSFIAVCYDPRQLNAHVWRSRDNGKNWKHELDGQTNWPLVTTYDQPPLLTMADSLLLQEVPGLWKQVTLGQGGIRRIVGNGTILLALTTQSLLQSHDHGLTWEKASQEISINDILDLALTPQLLYLLLTDGRVLVKEL
;
A
#
# COMPACT_ATOMS: atom_id res chain seq x y z
N MET A 1 -37.77 -5.17 28.50
CA MET A 1 -37.26 -4.28 27.44
C MET A 1 -36.14 -5.03 26.80
N GLU A 2 -36.42 -5.69 25.68
CA GLU A 2 -35.41 -6.41 24.90
C GLU A 2 -34.37 -5.39 24.43
N THR A 3 -33.13 -5.59 24.85
CA THR A 3 -31.97 -4.90 24.31
C THR A 3 -31.81 -5.33 22.86
N THR A 4 -32.29 -4.51 21.93
CA THR A 4 -31.84 -4.56 20.53
C THR A 4 -30.32 -4.42 20.55
N GLN A 5 -29.60 -5.53 20.38
CA GLN A 5 -28.18 -5.49 20.03
C GLN A 5 -28.08 -4.66 18.74
N GLN A 6 -27.57 -3.43 18.86
CA GLN A 6 -27.28 -2.58 17.71
C GLN A 6 -26.25 -3.32 16.84
N ARG A 7 -26.72 -3.82 15.71
CA ARG A 7 -25.94 -4.64 14.78
C ARG A 7 -25.20 -3.74 13.81
N TRP A 8 -23.93 -4.07 13.53
CA TRP A 8 -23.17 -3.42 12.47
C TRP A 8 -23.89 -3.53 11.11
N GLN A 9 -24.04 -2.40 10.44
CA GLN A 9 -24.41 -2.34 9.04
C GLN A 9 -23.13 -2.39 8.20
N HIS A 10 -23.17 -3.17 7.12
CA HIS A 10 -22.03 -3.39 6.24
C HIS A 10 -22.23 -2.62 4.94
N ILE A 11 -21.27 -1.75 4.63
CA ILE A 11 -21.14 -1.13 3.32
C ILE A 11 -20.10 -1.94 2.54
N PRO A 12 -20.40 -2.32 1.29
CA PRO A 12 -19.51 -3.17 0.49
C PRO A 12 -18.13 -2.52 0.34
N ALA A 13 -17.09 -3.35 0.25
CA ALA A 13 -15.74 -2.87 -0.04
C ALA A 13 -15.70 -2.13 -1.38
N LEU A 14 -14.80 -1.16 -1.50
CA LEU A 14 -14.47 -0.58 -2.79
C LEU A 14 -13.75 -1.63 -3.63
N ALA A 15 -14.41 -2.13 -4.67
CA ALA A 15 -13.87 -3.13 -5.59
C ALA A 15 -13.60 -2.48 -6.95
N ILE A 16 -12.36 -2.04 -7.17
CA ILE A 16 -11.95 -1.34 -8.39
C ILE A 16 -10.68 -1.96 -8.98
N PRO A 17 -10.42 -1.79 -10.29
CA PRO A 17 -9.17 -2.22 -10.89
C PRO A 17 -7.98 -1.64 -10.13
N SER A 18 -7.07 -2.51 -9.71
CA SER A 18 -5.83 -2.16 -9.03
C SER A 18 -4.68 -3.01 -9.56
N PRO A 19 -3.44 -2.48 -9.60
CA PRO A 19 -2.29 -3.25 -10.02
C PRO A 19 -2.02 -4.45 -9.11
N VAL A 20 -1.92 -5.64 -9.71
CA VAL A 20 -1.50 -6.86 -9.03
C VAL A 20 -0.12 -7.21 -9.54
N LEU A 21 0.88 -6.88 -8.73
CA LEU A 21 2.29 -6.96 -9.09
C LEU A 21 2.83 -8.39 -8.90
N ALA A 22 2.26 -9.14 -7.96
CA ALA A 22 2.70 -10.51 -7.64
C ALA A 22 1.51 -11.43 -7.46
N ILE A 23 1.64 -12.67 -7.92
CA ILE A 23 0.68 -13.74 -7.65
C ILE A 23 1.36 -15.07 -7.39
N ALA A 24 0.78 -15.87 -6.51
CA ALA A 24 1.23 -17.22 -6.21
C ALA A 24 0.03 -18.14 -5.91
N THR A 25 0.16 -19.43 -6.22
CA THR A 25 -0.89 -20.41 -5.94
C THR A 25 -0.45 -21.45 -4.91
N ARG A 26 -1.41 -21.93 -4.11
CA ARG A 26 -1.22 -23.04 -3.18
C ARG A 26 -2.48 -23.90 -3.15
N GLY A 27 -2.48 -25.00 -3.89
CA GLY A 27 -3.67 -25.83 -4.05
C GLY A 27 -4.81 -25.04 -4.69
N GLU A 28 -5.88 -24.79 -3.94
CA GLU A 28 -7.08 -24.03 -4.36
C GLU A 28 -7.04 -22.55 -3.97
N GLU A 29 -5.92 -22.09 -3.41
CA GLU A 29 -5.70 -20.70 -3.03
C GLU A 29 -4.93 -19.95 -4.12
N LEU A 30 -5.33 -18.70 -4.35
CA LEU A 30 -4.58 -17.71 -5.11
C LEU A 30 -4.27 -16.52 -4.21
N TRP A 31 -2.99 -16.20 -4.10
CA TRP A 31 -2.46 -15.05 -3.40
C TRP A 31 -2.14 -13.95 -4.39
N ALA A 32 -2.45 -12.71 -4.05
CA ALA A 32 -2.16 -11.53 -4.84
C ALA A 32 -1.53 -10.45 -3.96
N GLY A 33 -0.42 -9.89 -4.43
CA GLY A 33 0.29 -8.78 -3.84
C GLY A 33 0.28 -7.58 -4.78
N GLY A 34 0.22 -6.38 -4.21
CA GLY A 34 0.28 -5.13 -4.96
C GLY A 34 0.65 -3.95 -4.08
N THR A 35 0.22 -2.76 -4.48
CA THR A 35 0.46 -1.54 -3.70
C THR A 35 -0.29 -1.62 -2.37
N GLY A 36 0.44 -1.50 -1.26
CA GLY A 36 -0.11 -1.40 0.08
C GLY A 36 -0.50 -2.72 0.76
N GLY A 37 -0.40 -3.88 0.09
CA GLY A 37 -0.79 -5.12 0.76
C GLY A 37 -0.83 -6.40 -0.05
N ILE A 38 -1.31 -7.44 0.64
CA ILE A 38 -1.51 -8.79 0.13
C ILE A 38 -2.89 -9.30 0.53
N ALA A 39 -3.51 -10.05 -0.37
CA ALA A 39 -4.77 -10.73 -0.14
C ALA A 39 -4.74 -12.14 -0.76
N HIS A 40 -5.66 -12.99 -0.34
CA HIS A 40 -5.88 -14.28 -0.96
C HIS A 40 -7.35 -14.56 -1.22
N THR A 41 -7.62 -15.43 -2.18
CA THR A 41 -8.95 -15.99 -2.43
C THR A 41 -8.87 -17.51 -2.55
N THR A 42 -10.00 -18.19 -2.41
CA THR A 42 -10.13 -19.65 -2.45
C THR A 42 -11.11 -20.08 -3.54
N ASN A 43 -11.21 -21.40 -3.79
CA ASN A 43 -12.12 -22.00 -4.78
C ASN A 43 -11.86 -21.52 -6.21
N ILE A 44 -10.58 -21.39 -6.57
CA ILE A 44 -10.16 -20.96 -7.91
C ILE A 44 -10.52 -21.98 -9.00
N SER A 45 -10.80 -23.24 -8.65
CA SER A 45 -11.25 -24.29 -9.59
C SER A 45 -12.76 -24.31 -9.88
N ASN A 46 -13.62 -23.79 -8.99
CA ASN A 46 -15.07 -23.98 -9.12
C ASN A 46 -15.71 -22.88 -9.98
N THR A 47 -16.27 -23.24 -11.14
CA THR A 47 -16.77 -22.31 -12.17
C THR A 47 -18.27 -22.45 -12.49
N SER A 48 -19.08 -23.02 -11.60
CA SER A 48 -20.53 -23.05 -11.82
C SER A 48 -21.13 -21.63 -11.81
N ASN A 49 -21.39 -21.10 -13.01
CA ASN A 49 -22.06 -19.83 -13.36
C ASN A 49 -21.27 -18.53 -13.08
N ILE A 50 -20.30 -18.22 -13.95
CA ILE A 50 -19.94 -16.82 -14.23
C ILE A 50 -21.06 -16.23 -15.11
N SER A 51 -22.22 -15.95 -14.52
CA SER A 51 -23.27 -15.16 -15.18
C SER A 51 -23.07 -13.69 -14.85
N ASN A 52 -23.06 -12.83 -15.87
CA ASN A 52 -22.92 -11.36 -15.81
C ASN A 52 -24.08 -10.63 -15.08
N THR A 53 -24.68 -11.24 -14.06
CA THR A 53 -25.72 -10.63 -13.23
C THR A 53 -25.16 -10.34 -11.85
N VAL A 54 -25.04 -9.05 -11.57
CA VAL A 54 -24.86 -8.48 -10.23
C VAL A 54 -25.91 -9.11 -9.31
N HIS A 55 -25.48 -9.61 -8.15
CA HIS A 55 -26.27 -10.24 -7.08
C HIS A 55 -26.60 -11.73 -7.22
N THR A 56 -25.58 -12.61 -7.17
CA THR A 56 -25.71 -13.89 -6.43
C THR A 56 -24.41 -14.23 -5.73
N THR A 57 -24.48 -14.57 -4.45
CA THR A 57 -23.39 -15.05 -3.60
C THR A 57 -22.74 -16.32 -4.16
N THR A 58 -21.66 -16.17 -4.94
CA THR A 58 -20.73 -17.25 -5.30
C THR A 58 -19.36 -16.93 -4.70
N ASN A 59 -18.96 -17.78 -3.76
CA ASN A 59 -17.92 -17.63 -2.75
C ASN A 59 -16.49 -17.57 -3.35
N ARG A 60 -16.09 -16.41 -3.89
CA ARG A 60 -14.71 -16.02 -4.24
C ARG A 60 -14.38 -14.66 -3.62
N ASP A 61 -14.67 -14.53 -2.33
CA ASP A 61 -14.28 -13.33 -1.59
C ASP A 61 -12.75 -13.32 -1.44
N TRP A 62 -12.18 -12.12 -1.50
CA TRP A 62 -10.79 -11.92 -1.14
C TRP A 62 -10.69 -11.58 0.34
N TYR A 63 -9.63 -12.09 0.97
CA TYR A 63 -9.31 -11.82 2.36
C TYR A 63 -7.94 -11.15 2.45
N SER A 64 -7.94 -9.92 2.97
CA SER A 64 -6.74 -9.13 3.22
C SER A 64 -5.89 -9.69 4.34
N HIS A 65 -4.56 -9.57 4.22
CA HIS A 65 -3.60 -9.99 5.23
C HIS A 65 -2.53 -8.91 5.44
N LEU A 66 -2.87 -7.87 6.20
CA LEU A 66 -1.95 -6.74 6.46
C LEU A 66 -1.27 -6.83 7.83
N ALA A 67 -1.71 -7.74 8.70
CA ALA A 67 -1.21 -7.82 10.06
C ALA A 67 0.28 -8.18 10.09
N GLY A 68 1.11 -7.20 10.46
CA GLY A 68 2.57 -7.37 10.55
C GLY A 68 3.31 -7.26 9.22
N LEU A 69 2.63 -6.97 8.10
CA LEU A 69 3.29 -6.81 6.81
C LEU A 69 4.10 -5.50 6.78
N PRO A 70 5.43 -5.55 6.67
CA PRO A 70 6.32 -4.39 6.73
C PRO A 70 6.62 -3.81 5.34
N LEU A 71 5.76 -4.06 4.35
CA LEU A 71 6.02 -3.71 2.94
C LEU A 71 4.98 -2.71 2.46
N THR A 72 5.44 -1.66 1.79
CA THR A 72 4.56 -0.66 1.16
C THR A 72 4.04 -1.11 -0.21
N SER A 73 4.71 -2.08 -0.83
CA SER A 73 4.29 -2.74 -2.06
C SER A 73 4.85 -4.16 -2.09
N VAL A 74 4.12 -5.10 -2.68
CA VAL A 74 4.53 -6.50 -2.85
C VAL A 74 4.70 -6.81 -4.32
N SER A 75 5.94 -6.90 -4.80
CA SER A 75 6.31 -7.14 -6.20
C SER A 75 6.65 -8.59 -6.51
N THR A 76 6.91 -9.42 -5.50
CA THR A 76 7.10 -10.86 -5.69
C THR A 76 6.48 -11.66 -4.55
N LEU A 77 5.92 -12.83 -4.87
CA LEU A 77 5.29 -13.75 -3.93
C LEU A 77 5.73 -15.18 -4.24
N GLU A 78 6.26 -15.86 -3.24
CA GLU A 78 6.71 -17.25 -3.37
C GLU A 78 6.17 -18.10 -2.23
N ILE A 79 5.64 -19.28 -2.57
CA ILE A 79 5.13 -20.24 -1.58
C ILE A 79 6.01 -21.48 -1.62
N ILE A 80 6.83 -21.64 -0.58
CA ILE A 80 7.87 -22.67 -0.52
C ILE A 80 7.67 -23.47 0.76
N GLU A 81 7.36 -24.76 0.61
CA GLU A 81 7.13 -25.71 1.71
C GLU A 81 6.13 -25.20 2.78
N GLY A 82 5.06 -24.53 2.33
CA GLY A 82 4.03 -23.99 3.21
C GLY A 82 4.36 -22.64 3.84
N ARG A 83 5.58 -22.13 3.67
CA ARG A 83 5.95 -20.74 3.99
C ARG A 83 5.57 -19.83 2.84
N ILE A 84 5.16 -18.61 3.15
CA ILE A 84 4.88 -17.57 2.15
C ILE A 84 5.94 -16.49 2.31
N PHE A 85 6.61 -16.14 1.22
CA PHE A 85 7.54 -15.03 1.16
C PHE A 85 6.96 -13.94 0.28
N ALA A 86 6.96 -12.71 0.79
CA ALA A 86 6.62 -11.51 0.06
C ALA A 86 7.87 -10.64 -0.04
N GLY A 87 8.24 -10.29 -1.27
CA GLY A 87 9.30 -9.32 -1.52
C GLY A 87 8.70 -8.06 -2.11
N GLY A 88 9.25 -6.91 -1.72
CA GLY A 88 8.86 -5.65 -2.33
C GLY A 88 9.69 -4.47 -1.85
N VAL A 89 9.05 -3.30 -1.80
CA VAL A 89 9.69 -2.09 -1.30
C VAL A 89 9.86 -2.23 0.21
N GLU A 90 11.05 -1.89 0.71
CA GLU A 90 11.50 -2.03 2.12
C GLU A 90 11.99 -3.43 2.53
N GLY A 91 11.92 -4.43 1.64
CA GLY A 91 12.64 -5.69 1.81
C GLY A 91 11.76 -6.93 1.64
N ILE A 92 11.97 -7.91 2.52
CA ILE A 92 11.32 -9.22 2.49
C ILE A 92 10.50 -9.40 3.76
N ALA A 93 9.29 -9.91 3.61
CA ALA A 93 8.46 -10.40 4.70
C ALA A 93 8.19 -11.89 4.50
N PHE A 94 8.00 -12.63 5.59
CA PHE A 94 7.64 -14.03 5.52
C PHE A 94 6.53 -14.39 6.50
N SER A 95 5.77 -15.42 6.16
CA SER A 95 4.74 -16.00 7.00
C SER A 95 4.95 -17.51 7.14
N LEU A 96 4.82 -17.99 8.38
CA LEU A 96 4.95 -19.39 8.76
C LEU A 96 3.59 -20.04 9.10
N ASP A 97 2.51 -19.26 9.12
CA ASP A 97 1.17 -19.67 9.56
C ASP A 97 0.12 -19.50 8.46
N GLY A 98 0.55 -19.61 7.20
CA GLY A 98 -0.32 -19.52 6.03
C GLY A 98 -0.83 -18.10 5.74
N GLY A 99 -0.03 -17.09 6.07
CA GLY A 99 -0.30 -15.68 5.80
C GLY A 99 -1.13 -14.98 6.87
N THR A 100 -1.44 -15.64 8.00
CA THR A 100 -2.21 -15.06 9.10
C THR A 100 -1.40 -13.94 9.79
N THR A 101 -0.10 -14.17 9.97
CA THR A 101 0.85 -13.16 10.47
C THR A 101 2.09 -13.10 9.60
N TRP A 102 2.67 -11.90 9.53
CA TRP A 102 3.88 -11.61 8.76
C TRP A 102 4.99 -11.09 9.68
N GLU A 103 6.22 -11.50 9.37
CA GLU A 103 7.43 -11.03 10.04
C GLU A 103 8.38 -10.40 9.01
N ALA A 104 9.01 -9.29 9.39
CA ALA A 104 10.05 -8.66 8.59
C ALA A 104 11.34 -9.50 8.63
N ALA A 105 11.89 -9.83 7.47
CA ALA A 105 13.18 -10.46 7.38
C ALA A 105 14.30 -9.46 7.75
N LYS A 106 15.39 -9.95 8.34
CA LYS A 106 16.53 -9.11 8.72
C LYS A 106 17.55 -9.01 7.59
N LEU A 107 17.62 -7.85 6.96
CA LEU A 107 18.61 -7.52 5.94
C LEU A 107 19.85 -6.89 6.61
N THR A 108 21.05 -7.40 6.33
CA THR A 108 22.27 -6.90 6.99
C THR A 108 22.76 -5.54 6.50
N GLU A 109 22.39 -5.13 5.30
CA GLU A 109 22.93 -3.94 4.62
C GLU A 109 21.91 -2.81 4.44
N GLY A 110 20.73 -2.92 5.08
CA GLY A 110 19.66 -1.93 5.00
C GLY A 110 18.46 -2.41 4.20
N LEU A 111 17.55 -1.49 3.87
CA LEU A 111 16.37 -1.77 3.07
C LEU A 111 16.76 -2.06 1.61
N ALA A 112 15.99 -2.90 0.93
CA ALA A 112 16.16 -3.21 -0.49
C ALA A 112 14.80 -3.37 -1.17
N SER A 113 14.74 -3.08 -2.47
CA SER A 113 13.57 -3.37 -3.30
C SER A 113 13.74 -4.74 -3.96
N ILE A 114 12.86 -5.68 -3.65
CA ILE A 114 12.99 -7.08 -4.05
C ILE A 114 12.24 -7.35 -5.35
N MET A 115 12.91 -7.93 -6.34
CA MET A 115 12.35 -8.20 -7.66
C MET A 115 11.90 -9.66 -7.81
N ALA A 116 12.65 -10.61 -7.25
CA ALA A 116 12.34 -12.03 -7.31
C ALA A 116 12.93 -12.75 -6.10
N ILE A 117 12.32 -13.86 -5.69
CA ILE A 117 12.84 -14.79 -4.69
C ILE A 117 12.89 -16.18 -5.32
N VAL A 118 13.99 -16.92 -5.12
CA VAL A 118 14.11 -18.30 -5.58
C VAL A 118 14.67 -19.19 -4.48
N ALA A 119 14.17 -20.41 -4.41
CA ALA A 119 14.63 -21.42 -3.46
C ALA A 119 15.65 -22.37 -4.08
N SER A 120 16.56 -22.85 -3.24
CA SER A 120 17.38 -24.01 -3.58
C SER A 120 16.47 -25.21 -3.91
N PRO A 121 16.78 -26.04 -4.92
CA PRO A 121 16.12 -27.33 -5.14
C PRO A 121 16.21 -28.27 -3.94
N ARG A 122 17.12 -27.99 -2.99
CA ARG A 122 17.30 -28.71 -1.73
C ARG A 122 16.85 -27.89 -0.52
N PHE A 123 15.92 -26.95 -0.70
CA PHE A 123 15.45 -26.07 0.36
C PHE A 123 14.99 -26.80 1.63
N ALA A 124 14.35 -27.98 1.49
CA ALA A 124 13.97 -28.83 2.61
C ALA A 124 15.15 -29.22 3.52
N GLN A 125 16.36 -29.29 2.96
CA GLN A 125 17.58 -29.71 3.65
C GLN A 125 18.52 -28.55 3.99
N ASP A 126 18.66 -27.57 3.10
CA ASP A 126 19.65 -26.50 3.22
C ASP A 126 19.05 -25.13 3.57
N HIS A 127 17.72 -24.99 3.54
CA HIS A 127 16.97 -23.77 3.80
C HIS A 127 17.51 -22.53 3.06
N THR A 128 18.12 -22.74 1.89
CA THR A 128 18.80 -21.67 1.16
C THR A 128 17.86 -21.00 0.16
N LEU A 129 17.85 -19.67 0.20
CA LEU A 129 17.09 -18.81 -0.71
C LEU A 129 18.01 -17.73 -1.29
N LEU A 130 17.68 -17.26 -2.48
CA LEU A 130 18.25 -16.06 -3.09
C LEU A 130 17.15 -15.07 -3.43
N ALA A 131 17.46 -13.78 -3.34
CA ALA A 131 16.56 -12.70 -3.73
C ALA A 131 17.28 -11.73 -4.65
N ALA A 132 16.65 -11.44 -5.79
CA ALA A 132 17.06 -10.42 -6.73
C ALA A 132 16.61 -9.05 -6.22
N THR A 133 17.42 -8.02 -6.40
CA THR A 133 17.08 -6.67 -5.97
C THR A 133 17.30 -5.65 -7.08
N LEU A 134 16.55 -4.56 -7.01
CA LEU A 134 16.62 -3.49 -8.03
C LEU A 134 17.97 -2.77 -8.03
N GLU A 135 18.62 -2.58 -6.88
CA GLU A 135 19.82 -1.71 -6.78
C GLU A 135 20.96 -2.27 -5.89
N THR A 136 20.72 -3.37 -5.18
CA THR A 136 21.64 -3.87 -4.12
C THR A 136 22.26 -5.24 -4.44
N GLY A 137 22.06 -5.74 -5.65
CA GLY A 137 22.54 -7.02 -6.12
C GLY A 137 21.65 -8.18 -5.66
N ILE A 138 22.28 -9.24 -5.17
CA ILE A 138 21.63 -10.48 -4.76
C ILE A 138 21.80 -10.66 -3.27
N LEU A 139 20.67 -10.92 -2.59
CA LEU A 139 20.65 -11.32 -1.20
C LEU A 139 20.55 -12.84 -1.09
N ARG A 140 21.16 -13.41 -0.04
CA ARG A 140 21.12 -14.84 0.26
C ARG A 140 20.74 -15.10 1.70
N SER A 141 19.86 -16.07 1.90
CA SER A 141 19.52 -16.64 3.20
C SER A 141 19.96 -18.10 3.28
N GLU A 142 20.39 -18.54 4.47
CA GLU A 142 20.72 -19.93 4.82
C GLU A 142 19.87 -20.45 6.00
N ASP A 143 18.89 -19.67 6.45
CA ASP A 143 18.06 -19.96 7.62
C ASP A 143 16.56 -19.94 7.29
N GLY A 144 16.22 -20.17 6.02
CA GLY A 144 14.84 -20.27 5.57
C GLY A 144 14.14 -18.92 5.49
N GLY A 145 14.90 -17.86 5.19
CA GLY A 145 14.42 -16.52 4.87
C GLY A 145 14.34 -15.57 6.07
N VAL A 146 14.89 -15.93 7.23
CA VAL A 146 14.88 -15.10 8.44
C VAL A 146 15.94 -14.02 8.36
N THR A 147 17.16 -14.36 7.94
CA THR A 147 18.26 -13.40 7.75
C THR A 147 18.82 -13.47 6.33
N TRP A 148 19.20 -12.30 5.82
CA TRP A 148 19.64 -12.11 4.43
C TRP A 148 20.92 -11.29 4.38
N LYS A 149 21.86 -11.73 3.54
CA LYS A 149 23.17 -11.07 3.32
C LYS A 149 23.46 -10.92 1.84
N SER A 150 24.11 -9.84 1.46
CA SER A 150 24.53 -9.60 0.08
C SER A 150 25.60 -10.62 -0.36
N VAL A 151 25.48 -11.11 -1.60
CA VAL A 151 26.39 -12.09 -2.20
C VAL A 151 26.82 -11.66 -3.61
N ASN A 152 27.36 -10.45 -3.71
CA ASN A 152 27.59 -9.77 -5.00
C ASN A 152 28.97 -10.02 -5.62
N PHE A 153 29.78 -10.92 -5.03
CA PHE A 153 31.14 -11.14 -5.51
C PHE A 153 31.14 -11.68 -6.95
N GLY A 154 31.67 -10.89 -7.88
CA GLY A 154 31.75 -11.23 -9.30
C GLY A 154 30.56 -10.75 -10.15
N LEU A 155 29.58 -10.05 -9.56
CA LEU A 155 28.58 -9.28 -10.31
C LEU A 155 29.20 -7.96 -10.80
N GLN A 156 28.84 -7.56 -12.01
CA GLN A 156 29.24 -6.28 -12.60
C GLN A 156 28.16 -5.20 -12.39
N SER A 157 26.88 -5.55 -12.59
CA SER A 157 25.72 -4.75 -12.19
C SER A 157 25.08 -5.27 -10.90
N LEU A 158 24.52 -4.36 -10.10
CA LEU A 158 23.74 -4.65 -8.89
C LEU A 158 22.23 -4.57 -9.13
N GLU A 159 21.81 -4.26 -10.34
CA GLU A 159 20.41 -4.32 -10.75
C GLU A 159 20.13 -5.71 -11.31
N VAL A 160 19.37 -6.49 -10.56
CA VAL A 160 19.08 -7.90 -10.83
C VAL A 160 17.59 -8.05 -11.05
N ASN A 161 17.21 -8.36 -12.29
CA ASN A 161 15.81 -8.46 -12.71
C ASN A 161 15.21 -9.83 -12.37
N ALA A 162 15.95 -10.91 -12.62
CA ALA A 162 15.47 -12.27 -12.42
C ALA A 162 16.58 -13.22 -11.94
N LEU A 163 16.16 -14.27 -11.25
CA LEU A 163 17.01 -15.39 -10.85
C LEU A 163 16.39 -16.70 -11.32
N LEU A 164 17.23 -17.64 -11.72
CA LEU A 164 16.83 -19.00 -12.05
C LEU A 164 17.79 -19.99 -11.37
N TRP A 165 17.28 -20.73 -10.40
CA TRP A 165 18.04 -21.80 -9.75
C TRP A 165 17.82 -23.12 -10.51
N LEU A 166 18.89 -23.67 -11.07
CA LEU A 166 18.87 -24.91 -11.84
C LEU A 166 19.11 -26.14 -10.93
N GLU A 167 19.14 -27.36 -11.46
CA GLU A 167 19.52 -28.52 -10.63
C GLU A 167 20.93 -28.35 -10.01
N GLY A 168 21.05 -28.77 -8.75
CA GLY A 168 22.29 -28.69 -7.98
C GLY A 168 22.57 -27.29 -7.42
N GLU A 169 23.78 -26.79 -7.65
CA GLU A 169 24.29 -25.53 -7.07
C GLU A 169 24.40 -24.41 -8.12
N THR A 170 23.83 -24.62 -9.32
CA THR A 170 23.93 -23.63 -10.41
C THR A 170 22.79 -22.64 -10.34
N VAL A 171 23.12 -21.35 -10.40
CA VAL A 171 22.14 -20.26 -10.42
C VAL A 171 22.51 -19.29 -11.53
N LEU A 172 21.51 -18.83 -12.27
CA LEU A 172 21.63 -17.75 -13.23
C LEU A 172 20.98 -16.48 -12.66
N ALA A 173 21.60 -15.35 -12.93
CA ALA A 173 21.10 -14.02 -12.61
C ALA A 173 21.03 -13.20 -13.90
N ALA A 174 19.85 -12.66 -14.18
CA ALA A 174 19.63 -11.68 -15.23
C ALA A 174 19.83 -10.29 -14.65
N THR A 175 20.79 -9.55 -15.20
CA THR A 175 21.17 -8.21 -14.76
C THR A 175 21.02 -7.21 -15.90
N SER A 176 21.05 -5.91 -15.59
CA SER A 176 20.95 -4.86 -16.62
C SER A 176 22.15 -4.78 -17.57
N ASP A 177 23.22 -5.51 -17.29
CA ASP A 177 24.44 -5.58 -18.11
C ASP A 177 24.71 -6.97 -18.72
N GLY A 178 23.80 -7.94 -18.55
CA GLY A 178 23.91 -9.27 -19.15
C GLY A 178 23.50 -10.41 -18.20
N LEU A 179 24.05 -11.60 -18.44
CA LEU A 179 23.81 -12.77 -17.61
C LEU A 179 25.02 -13.10 -16.74
N HIS A 180 24.74 -13.47 -15.49
CA HIS A 180 25.74 -13.95 -14.54
C HIS A 180 25.41 -15.36 -14.08
N ARG A 181 26.43 -16.21 -13.96
CA ARG A 181 26.30 -17.61 -13.56
C ARG A 181 27.09 -17.90 -12.31
N SER A 182 26.44 -18.54 -11.34
CA SER A 182 27.05 -19.12 -10.15
C SER A 182 27.01 -20.65 -10.25
N THR A 183 28.07 -21.32 -9.80
CA THR A 183 28.13 -22.79 -9.66
C THR A 183 28.34 -23.22 -8.21
N ASN A 184 28.06 -22.33 -7.27
CA ASN A 184 28.25 -22.54 -5.84
C ASN A 184 27.11 -21.91 -5.02
N SER A 185 25.88 -22.07 -5.50
CA SER A 185 24.64 -21.64 -4.84
C SER A 185 24.57 -20.14 -4.56
N GLY A 186 25.01 -19.33 -5.53
CA GLY A 186 24.96 -17.87 -5.47
C GLY A 186 26.02 -17.22 -4.60
N ARG A 187 27.06 -17.94 -4.15
CA ARG A 187 28.13 -17.37 -3.31
C ARG A 187 29.13 -16.53 -4.10
N ALA A 188 29.34 -16.85 -5.37
CA ALA A 188 30.14 -16.08 -6.31
C ALA A 188 29.58 -16.21 -7.72
N TRP A 189 29.77 -15.17 -8.50
CA TRP A 189 29.22 -15.02 -9.84
C TRP A 189 30.33 -14.90 -10.87
N ARG A 190 30.03 -15.35 -12.08
CA ARG A 190 30.86 -15.17 -13.26
C ARG A 190 29.99 -14.68 -14.39
N PHE A 191 30.43 -13.63 -15.05
CA PHE A 191 29.81 -13.13 -16.26
C PHE A 191 29.74 -14.22 -17.35
N VAL A 192 28.59 -14.34 -18.01
CA VAL A 192 28.39 -15.24 -19.15
C VAL A 192 28.81 -14.51 -20.41
N ARG A 193 29.87 -14.99 -21.07
CA ARG A 193 30.41 -14.32 -22.27
C ARG A 193 29.37 -14.28 -23.39
N ASN A 194 29.41 -13.22 -24.21
CA ASN A 194 28.47 -13.00 -25.31
C ASN A 194 27.03 -12.77 -24.85
N SER A 195 26.83 -12.43 -23.57
CA SER A 195 25.58 -11.85 -23.06
C SER A 195 25.72 -10.34 -22.79
N GLU A 196 26.84 -9.74 -23.22
CA GLU A 196 27.07 -8.30 -23.07
C GLU A 196 26.02 -7.49 -23.83
N GLU A 197 25.74 -6.27 -23.34
CA GLU A 197 24.89 -5.25 -23.98
C GLU A 197 23.37 -5.51 -23.93
N PHE A 198 22.91 -6.64 -23.39
CA PHE A 198 21.49 -6.97 -23.28
C PHE A 198 20.99 -6.85 -21.84
N SER A 199 19.91 -6.08 -21.66
CA SER A 199 19.14 -6.08 -20.42
C SER A 199 18.22 -7.30 -20.41
N PHE A 200 18.59 -8.32 -19.64
CA PHE A 200 17.76 -9.51 -19.46
C PHE A 200 16.77 -9.29 -18.31
N ILE A 201 15.51 -9.65 -18.54
CA ILE A 201 14.39 -9.38 -17.62
C ILE A 201 13.73 -10.66 -17.10
N SER A 202 13.88 -11.80 -17.79
CA SER A 202 13.28 -13.07 -17.38
C SER A 202 14.13 -14.27 -17.80
N LEU A 203 14.05 -15.34 -17.01
CA LEU A 203 14.78 -16.61 -17.20
C LEU A 203 13.83 -17.77 -16.84
N ILE A 204 13.71 -18.75 -17.73
CA ILE A 204 12.94 -19.98 -17.48
C ILE A 204 13.73 -21.23 -17.90
N ALA A 205 13.47 -22.34 -17.23
CA ALA A 205 13.99 -23.65 -17.60
C ALA A 205 12.89 -24.50 -18.25
N ASN A 206 13.20 -25.16 -19.35
CA ASN A 206 12.33 -26.11 -20.01
C ASN A 206 12.47 -27.52 -19.41
N PRO A 207 11.46 -28.40 -19.58
CA PRO A 207 11.53 -29.79 -19.13
C PRO A 207 12.66 -30.62 -19.77
N ASP A 208 13.14 -30.21 -20.94
CA ASP A 208 14.25 -30.84 -21.66
C ASP A 208 15.63 -30.29 -21.25
N GLN A 209 15.70 -29.51 -20.18
CA GLN A 209 16.90 -28.85 -19.65
C GLN A 209 17.46 -27.70 -20.50
N THR A 210 16.81 -27.35 -21.62
CA THR A 210 17.12 -26.10 -22.31
C THR A 210 16.62 -24.91 -21.48
N LEU A 211 17.24 -23.75 -21.65
CA LEU A 211 16.88 -22.54 -20.92
C LEU A 211 16.46 -21.46 -21.91
N LEU A 212 15.44 -20.68 -21.54
CA LEU A 212 15.06 -19.50 -22.29
C LEU A 212 15.27 -18.25 -21.44
N ALA A 213 15.72 -17.19 -22.10
CA ALA A 213 15.85 -15.86 -21.52
C ALA A 213 15.12 -14.85 -22.40
N ALA A 214 14.59 -13.81 -21.78
CA ALA A 214 14.03 -12.66 -22.50
C ALA A 214 14.85 -11.41 -22.20
N SER A 215 15.15 -10.65 -23.25
CA SER A 215 15.66 -9.30 -23.15
C SER A 215 14.52 -8.29 -23.32
N GLU A 216 14.62 -7.14 -22.68
CA GLU A 216 13.62 -6.06 -22.77
C GLU A 216 13.34 -5.66 -24.23
N THR A 217 14.36 -5.55 -25.09
CA THR A 217 14.23 -5.07 -26.48
C THR A 217 14.75 -6.03 -27.54
N GLU A 218 15.61 -6.98 -27.18
CA GLU A 218 16.33 -7.82 -28.16
C GLU A 218 15.67 -9.18 -28.42
N GLY A 219 14.51 -9.44 -27.81
CA GLY A 219 13.76 -10.67 -28.03
C GLY A 219 14.12 -11.81 -27.08
N LEU A 220 13.97 -13.05 -27.57
CA LEU A 220 14.19 -14.27 -26.79
C LEU A 220 15.54 -14.91 -27.15
N PHE A 221 16.11 -15.61 -26.18
CA PHE A 221 17.38 -16.32 -26.31
C PHE A 221 17.24 -17.73 -25.76
N LEU A 222 17.91 -18.69 -26.40
CA LEU A 222 17.96 -20.11 -26.00
C LEU A 222 19.37 -20.49 -25.57
N SER A 223 19.45 -21.35 -24.56
CA SER A 223 20.67 -22.07 -24.17
C SER A 223 20.39 -23.56 -24.09
N ASP A 224 21.21 -24.36 -24.77
CA ASP A 224 21.18 -25.83 -24.74
C ASP A 224 22.33 -26.44 -23.91
N ASP A 225 23.17 -25.60 -23.30
CA ASP A 225 24.39 -25.98 -22.58
C ASP A 225 24.37 -25.56 -21.10
N TYR A 226 23.17 -25.48 -20.52
CA TYR A 226 22.96 -25.20 -19.09
C TYR A 226 23.37 -23.77 -18.69
N GLY A 227 23.10 -22.81 -19.58
CA GLY A 227 23.29 -21.38 -19.38
C GLY A 227 24.74 -20.92 -19.54
N ALA A 228 25.57 -21.69 -20.25
CA ALA A 228 26.96 -21.31 -20.51
C ALA A 228 27.09 -20.47 -21.79
N THR A 229 26.24 -20.71 -22.79
CA THR A 229 26.12 -19.92 -24.02
C THR A 229 24.66 -19.72 -24.39
N TRP A 230 24.39 -18.64 -25.13
CA TRP A 230 23.04 -18.19 -25.51
C TRP A 230 23.03 -17.74 -26.96
N GLU A 231 21.96 -18.05 -27.67
CA GLU A 231 21.70 -17.61 -29.04
C GLU A 231 20.30 -17.04 -29.20
N SER A 232 20.11 -16.13 -30.15
CA SER A 232 18.79 -15.57 -30.47
C SER A 232 17.82 -16.67 -30.89
N TYR A 233 16.57 -16.56 -30.43
CA TYR A 233 15.57 -17.62 -30.56
C TYR A 233 14.17 -17.05 -30.83
N GLY A 234 13.42 -17.73 -31.69
CA GLY A 234 12.06 -17.33 -32.07
C GLY A 234 11.99 -16.13 -33.01
N GLU A 235 10.76 -15.79 -33.41
CA GLU A 235 10.43 -14.72 -34.36
C GLU A 235 9.52 -13.69 -33.68
N LEU A 236 9.93 -13.21 -32.50
CA LEU A 236 9.23 -12.14 -31.80
C LEU A 236 9.56 -10.78 -32.42
N SER A 237 8.56 -9.92 -32.56
CA SER A 237 8.72 -8.57 -33.10
C SER A 237 9.79 -7.77 -32.35
N THR A 238 10.71 -7.11 -33.05
CA THR A 238 11.73 -6.22 -32.46
C THR A 238 11.14 -4.96 -31.82
N GLU A 239 9.87 -4.65 -32.10
CA GLU A 239 9.13 -3.56 -31.45
C GLU A 239 8.49 -3.98 -30.11
N ALA A 240 8.56 -5.26 -29.73
CA ALA A 240 7.96 -5.73 -28.47
C ALA A 240 8.88 -5.40 -27.29
N GLU A 241 8.35 -4.66 -26.31
CA GLU A 241 9.06 -4.34 -25.07
C GLU A 241 8.72 -5.38 -24.00
N ILE A 242 9.57 -6.38 -23.81
CA ILE A 242 9.27 -7.56 -23.00
C ILE A 242 9.39 -7.26 -21.51
N THR A 243 8.37 -7.65 -20.74
CA THR A 243 8.33 -7.53 -19.26
C THR A 243 8.23 -8.88 -18.54
N GLY A 244 8.01 -9.98 -19.27
CA GLY A 244 8.08 -11.31 -18.69
C GLY A 244 7.94 -12.44 -19.71
N LEU A 245 8.42 -13.63 -19.34
CA LEU A 245 8.41 -14.83 -20.16
C LEU A 245 7.98 -16.03 -19.31
N TRP A 246 7.05 -16.83 -19.83
CA TRP A 246 6.60 -18.07 -19.20
C TRP A 246 6.37 -19.16 -20.23
N ARG A 247 6.50 -20.41 -19.77
CA ARG A 247 6.10 -21.59 -20.53
C ARG A 247 5.10 -22.40 -19.74
N THR A 248 3.99 -22.76 -20.37
CA THR A 248 2.94 -23.56 -19.75
C THR A 248 3.28 -25.05 -19.77
N ALA A 249 2.55 -25.87 -19.02
CA ALA A 249 2.76 -27.32 -18.98
C ALA A 249 2.51 -28.02 -20.34
N SER A 250 1.73 -27.41 -21.24
CA SER A 250 1.48 -27.84 -22.62
C SER A 250 2.49 -27.26 -23.62
N ALA A 251 3.59 -26.68 -23.12
CA ALA A 251 4.69 -26.09 -23.89
C ALA A 251 4.37 -24.80 -24.65
N THR A 252 3.21 -24.18 -24.42
CA THR A 252 2.85 -22.84 -24.95
C THR A 252 3.75 -21.78 -24.32
N LEU A 253 4.29 -20.88 -25.15
CA LEU A 253 5.05 -19.71 -24.71
C LEU A 253 4.11 -18.52 -24.52
N LEU A 254 4.33 -17.79 -23.43
CA LEU A 254 3.64 -16.55 -23.10
C LEU A 254 4.67 -15.45 -22.85
N VAL A 255 4.53 -14.33 -23.53
CA VAL A 255 5.40 -13.17 -23.41
C VAL A 255 4.55 -11.97 -23.03
N ALA A 256 4.81 -11.41 -21.85
CA ALA A 256 4.21 -10.14 -21.43
C ALA A 256 5.03 -8.99 -22.01
N THR A 257 4.34 -7.96 -22.46
CA THR A 257 4.96 -6.74 -22.99
C THR A 257 4.33 -5.49 -22.38
N SER A 258 5.11 -4.41 -22.31
CA SER A 258 4.62 -3.09 -21.87
C SER A 258 3.66 -2.47 -22.90
N ASN A 259 3.83 -2.80 -24.19
CA ASN A 259 3.26 -2.07 -25.32
C ASN A 259 2.32 -2.89 -26.23
N GLN A 260 2.32 -4.23 -26.15
CA GLN A 260 1.51 -5.13 -26.97
C GLN A 260 0.67 -6.13 -26.13
N GLY A 261 0.61 -5.97 -24.81
CA GLY A 261 -0.13 -6.87 -23.92
C GLY A 261 0.56 -8.23 -23.74
N LEU A 262 -0.23 -9.30 -23.62
CA LEU A 262 0.24 -10.68 -23.52
C LEU A 262 0.19 -11.36 -24.89
N LEU A 263 1.35 -11.79 -25.36
CA LEU A 263 1.51 -12.56 -26.58
C LEU A 263 1.61 -14.05 -26.26
N ARG A 264 1.06 -14.88 -27.14
CA ARG A 264 1.02 -16.34 -27.00
C ARG A 264 1.54 -17.00 -28.26
N SER A 265 2.33 -18.06 -28.09
CA SER A 265 2.83 -18.90 -29.18
C SER A 265 2.64 -20.38 -28.87
N GLN A 266 2.11 -21.13 -29.84
CA GLN A 266 1.92 -22.59 -29.77
C GLN A 266 2.90 -23.39 -30.61
N ASP A 267 3.76 -22.70 -31.36
CA ASP A 267 4.71 -23.28 -32.30
C ASP A 267 6.15 -22.93 -31.92
N ASP A 268 6.42 -22.85 -30.61
CA ASP A 268 7.77 -22.67 -30.05
C ASP A 268 8.41 -21.33 -30.46
N GLY A 269 7.60 -20.25 -30.45
CA GLY A 269 8.03 -18.88 -30.66
C GLY A 269 8.13 -18.47 -32.13
N GLN A 270 7.63 -19.29 -33.06
CA GLN A 270 7.66 -19.00 -34.51
C GLN A 270 6.54 -18.05 -34.94
N THR A 271 5.36 -18.17 -34.33
CA THR A 271 4.25 -17.23 -34.53
C THR A 271 3.64 -16.82 -33.20
N TRP A 272 3.14 -15.58 -33.16
CA TRP A 272 2.61 -14.94 -31.97
C TRP A 272 1.21 -14.36 -32.22
N GLU A 273 0.31 -14.57 -31.27
CA GLU A 273 -1.01 -13.94 -31.22
C GLU A 273 -1.17 -13.14 -29.92
N GLU A 274 -1.79 -11.97 -29.99
CA GLU A 274 -2.19 -11.20 -28.82
C GLU A 274 -3.43 -11.84 -28.19
N VAL A 275 -3.34 -12.23 -26.92
CA VAL A 275 -4.43 -12.90 -26.17
C VAL A 275 -4.99 -12.06 -25.03
N GLN A 276 -4.30 -10.99 -24.63
CA GLN A 276 -4.75 -10.06 -23.61
C GLN A 276 -4.11 -8.68 -23.83
N MET A 277 -4.93 -7.62 -23.83
CA MET A 277 -4.49 -6.23 -24.02
C MET A 277 -3.87 -5.62 -22.76
N ALA A 278 -4.26 -6.07 -21.56
CA ALA A 278 -3.75 -5.53 -20.31
C ALA A 278 -2.26 -5.85 -20.11
N THR A 279 -1.50 -4.88 -19.60
CA THR A 279 -0.11 -5.10 -19.18
C THR A 279 -0.06 -6.14 -18.07
N VAL A 280 0.62 -7.25 -18.34
CA VAL A 280 0.83 -8.36 -17.40
C VAL A 280 2.08 -8.09 -16.58
N LEU A 281 1.95 -8.20 -15.27
CA LEU A 281 2.99 -7.91 -14.27
C LEU A 281 3.48 -9.18 -13.59
N SER A 282 2.62 -10.20 -13.48
CA SER A 282 2.97 -11.51 -12.93
C SER A 282 2.09 -12.60 -13.51
N LEU A 283 2.61 -13.83 -13.56
CA LEU A 283 1.88 -15.02 -14.01
C LEU A 283 2.20 -16.19 -13.07
N THR A 284 1.17 -16.96 -12.73
CA THR A 284 1.33 -18.25 -12.04
C THR A 284 0.33 -19.26 -12.59
N ALA A 285 0.58 -20.53 -12.32
CA ALA A 285 -0.28 -21.62 -12.76
C ALA A 285 -0.68 -22.50 -11.58
N SER A 286 -1.93 -22.96 -11.58
CA SER A 286 -2.38 -24.09 -10.77
C SER A 286 -2.43 -25.36 -11.63
N GLN A 287 -2.91 -26.47 -11.06
CA GLN A 287 -3.13 -27.70 -11.83
C GLN A 287 -4.18 -27.55 -12.93
N HIS A 288 -5.05 -26.54 -12.86
CA HIS A 288 -6.25 -26.43 -13.71
C HIS A 288 -6.35 -25.11 -14.48
N ALA A 289 -5.54 -24.10 -14.15
CA ALA A 289 -5.69 -22.77 -14.72
C ALA A 289 -4.39 -21.96 -14.68
N LEU A 290 -4.28 -20.99 -15.57
CA LEU A 290 -3.30 -19.91 -15.52
C LEU A 290 -3.94 -18.67 -14.89
N PHE A 291 -3.16 -17.92 -14.14
CA PHE A 291 -3.55 -16.65 -13.55
C PHE A 291 -2.54 -15.60 -13.96
N ILE A 292 -3.02 -14.40 -14.28
CA ILE A 292 -2.19 -13.23 -14.53
C ILE A 292 -2.59 -12.08 -13.63
N GLY A 293 -1.60 -11.47 -12.99
CA GLY A 293 -1.70 -10.18 -12.31
C GLY A 293 -1.41 -9.10 -13.33
N THR A 294 -2.29 -8.11 -13.40
CA THR A 294 -2.22 -7.02 -14.39
C THR A 294 -2.30 -5.67 -13.69
N THR A 295 -2.16 -4.59 -14.45
CA THR A 295 -2.46 -3.23 -13.97
C THR A 295 -3.92 -3.02 -13.55
N ASN A 296 -4.83 -3.93 -13.93
CA ASN A 296 -6.27 -3.83 -13.73
C ASN A 296 -6.89 -4.98 -12.92
N GLY A 297 -6.09 -5.70 -12.13
CA GLY A 297 -6.54 -6.83 -11.32
C GLY A 297 -6.07 -8.17 -11.87
N VAL A 298 -6.81 -9.23 -11.57
CA VAL A 298 -6.43 -10.62 -11.87
C VAL A 298 -7.31 -11.21 -12.95
N PHE A 299 -6.70 -11.90 -13.91
CA PHE A 299 -7.41 -12.70 -14.90
C PHE A 299 -7.06 -14.19 -14.75
N ILE A 300 -7.99 -15.04 -15.16
CA ILE A 300 -7.86 -16.50 -15.19
C ILE A 300 -8.09 -17.03 -16.61
N SER A 301 -7.24 -17.96 -17.03
CA SER A 301 -7.41 -18.77 -18.24
C SER A 301 -7.46 -20.25 -17.88
N GLN A 302 -8.38 -20.99 -18.51
CA GLN A 302 -8.56 -22.44 -18.33
C GLN A 302 -8.27 -23.23 -19.61
N ASP A 303 -7.86 -22.54 -20.66
CA ASP A 303 -7.63 -23.05 -22.01
C ASP A 303 -6.20 -22.73 -22.48
N ASP A 304 -5.24 -22.83 -21.54
CA ASP A 304 -3.82 -22.68 -21.82
C ASP A 304 -3.45 -21.30 -22.40
N GLY A 305 -4.01 -20.25 -21.80
CA GLY A 305 -3.74 -18.86 -22.13
C GLY A 305 -4.46 -18.34 -23.37
N GLN A 306 -5.33 -19.13 -24.01
CA GLN A 306 -6.04 -18.71 -25.21
C GLN A 306 -7.12 -17.67 -24.91
N THR A 307 -7.89 -17.84 -23.83
CA THR A 307 -8.89 -16.86 -23.39
C THR A 307 -8.77 -16.55 -21.91
N TRP A 308 -9.10 -15.31 -21.56
CA TRP A 308 -8.93 -14.75 -20.21
C TRP A 308 -10.24 -14.15 -19.70
N SER A 309 -10.59 -14.47 -18.46
CA SER A 309 -11.74 -13.90 -17.75
C SER A 309 -11.29 -13.17 -16.48
N VAL A 310 -11.91 -12.04 -16.18
CA VAL A 310 -11.57 -11.25 -14.99
C VAL A 310 -12.08 -11.94 -13.73
N LEU A 311 -11.25 -11.99 -12.69
CA LEU A 311 -11.67 -12.39 -11.34
C LEU A 311 -12.22 -11.17 -10.57
N PRO A 312 -13.01 -11.37 -9.50
CA PRO A 312 -13.32 -10.29 -8.57
C PRO A 312 -12.04 -9.54 -8.17
N HIS A 313 -12.09 -8.21 -8.14
CA HIS A 313 -10.92 -7.41 -7.80
C HIS A 313 -10.45 -7.71 -6.37
N PRO A 314 -9.13 -7.86 -6.14
CA PRO A 314 -8.58 -7.91 -4.79
C PRO A 314 -8.94 -6.64 -3.99
N PRO A 315 -8.84 -6.69 -2.65
CA PRO A 315 -9.10 -5.56 -1.79
C PRO A 315 -8.14 -4.42 -2.11
N VAL A 316 -8.64 -3.20 -1.98
CA VAL A 316 -7.83 -2.01 -2.20
C VAL A 316 -7.06 -1.69 -0.92
N HIS A 317 -5.74 -1.85 -0.96
CA HIS A 317 -4.88 -1.58 0.20
C HIS A 317 -4.28 -0.17 0.25
N ASP A 318 -4.38 0.61 -0.83
CA ASP A 318 -3.97 2.03 -0.88
C ASP A 318 -4.97 2.96 -0.15
N LEU A 319 -6.07 2.43 0.42
CA LEU A 319 -7.05 3.23 1.16
C LEU A 319 -6.50 3.65 2.52
N HIS A 320 -6.54 4.96 2.80
CA HIS A 320 -5.98 5.51 4.03
C HIS A 320 -6.95 6.38 4.82
N ASN A 321 -7.89 7.04 4.15
CA ASN A 321 -8.73 8.05 4.80
C ASN A 321 -10.22 7.75 4.63
N LEU A 322 -10.93 7.85 5.73
CA LEU A 322 -12.38 7.87 5.83
C LEU A 322 -12.84 9.29 6.23
N LEU A 323 -13.60 9.92 5.35
CA LEU A 323 -14.28 11.18 5.61
C LEU A 323 -15.80 10.96 5.52
N VAL A 324 -16.54 11.51 6.48
CA VAL A 324 -18.00 11.56 6.41
C VAL A 324 -18.42 13.03 6.39
N ALA A 325 -19.05 13.45 5.30
CA ALA A 325 -19.54 14.81 5.11
C ALA A 325 -20.98 14.76 4.62
N ASP A 326 -21.89 15.46 5.34
CA ASP A 326 -23.33 15.46 5.07
C ASP A 326 -23.94 14.05 4.98
N GLY A 327 -23.51 13.14 5.88
CA GLY A 327 -23.92 11.74 5.88
C GLY A 327 -23.42 10.90 4.70
N THR A 328 -22.67 11.50 3.77
CA THR A 328 -22.03 10.80 2.66
C THR A 328 -20.64 10.34 3.07
N ILE A 329 -20.31 9.08 2.77
CA ILE A 329 -19.02 8.48 3.04
C ILE A 329 -18.10 8.72 1.86
N TYR A 330 -16.89 9.17 2.14
CA TYR A 330 -15.81 9.31 1.19
C TYR A 330 -14.61 8.48 1.64
N LEU A 331 -14.04 7.73 0.69
CA LEU A 331 -12.79 7.03 0.86
C LEU A 331 -11.75 7.60 -0.08
N SER A 332 -10.50 7.68 0.36
CA SER A 332 -9.40 8.07 -0.51
C SER A 332 -8.11 7.32 -0.22
N GLY A 333 -7.37 7.06 -1.29
CA GLY A 333 -6.00 6.57 -1.27
C GLY A 333 -5.02 7.53 -1.93
N LEU A 334 -3.73 7.26 -1.80
CA LEU A 334 -2.65 8.10 -2.35
C LEU A 334 -2.69 8.14 -3.88
N HIS A 335 -2.99 7.00 -4.51
CA HIS A 335 -2.97 6.78 -5.95
C HIS A 335 -4.34 6.42 -6.54
N MET A 336 -5.33 6.13 -5.70
CA MET A 336 -6.59 5.53 -6.15
C MET A 336 -7.77 6.49 -6.21
N GLY A 337 -7.56 7.78 -6.02
CA GLY A 337 -8.66 8.72 -6.08
C GLY A 337 -9.46 8.84 -4.82
N MET A 338 -10.48 9.67 -4.93
CA MET A 338 -11.51 9.83 -3.91
C MET A 338 -12.81 9.26 -4.45
N TRP A 339 -13.44 8.43 -3.64
CA TRP A 339 -14.67 7.71 -3.96
C TRP A 339 -15.74 8.11 -2.96
N LYS A 340 -16.97 8.26 -3.42
CA LYS A 340 -18.12 8.47 -2.55
C LYS A 340 -19.09 7.30 -2.61
N PHE A 341 -19.66 6.94 -1.47
CA PHE A 341 -20.75 5.98 -1.41
C PHE A 341 -22.08 6.70 -1.50
N ALA A 342 -22.83 6.49 -2.58
CA ALA A 342 -24.12 7.11 -2.81
C ALA A 342 -25.04 6.16 -3.58
N GLU A 343 -26.32 6.11 -3.19
CA GLU A 343 -27.34 5.28 -3.85
C GLU A 343 -27.02 3.78 -3.85
N GLY A 344 -26.25 3.31 -2.85
CA GLY A 344 -25.89 1.89 -2.72
C GLY A 344 -24.61 1.47 -3.45
N GLU A 345 -23.93 2.39 -4.14
CA GLU A 345 -22.74 2.11 -4.94
C GLU A 345 -21.61 3.11 -4.69
N TRP A 346 -20.37 2.67 -4.97
CA TRP A 346 -19.19 3.53 -4.97
C TRP A 346 -19.07 4.28 -6.30
N LYS A 347 -18.89 5.59 -6.22
CA LYS A 347 -18.72 6.47 -7.39
C LYS A 347 -17.43 7.27 -7.26
N ALA A 348 -16.57 7.20 -8.28
CA ALA A 348 -15.36 8.01 -8.35
C ALA A 348 -15.72 9.49 -8.46
N LEU A 349 -14.93 10.34 -7.81
CA LEU A 349 -14.96 11.78 -8.03
C LEU A 349 -14.02 12.15 -9.19
N SER A 350 -14.47 13.06 -10.07
CA SER A 350 -13.69 13.57 -11.20
C SER A 350 -12.88 14.82 -10.82
N ASP A 351 -11.95 15.17 -11.69
CA ASP A 351 -11.19 16.44 -11.63
C ASP A 351 -10.34 16.59 -10.36
N ILE A 352 -9.90 15.46 -9.80
CA ILE A 352 -9.02 15.38 -8.65
C ILE A 352 -7.56 15.22 -9.13
N PRO A 353 -6.62 16.06 -8.66
CA PRO A 353 -5.20 15.91 -8.96
C PRO A 353 -4.59 14.73 -8.19
N TYR A 354 -3.64 14.04 -8.83
CA TYR A 354 -2.90 12.92 -8.23
C TYR A 354 -1.38 13.17 -8.22
N PRO A 355 -0.64 12.64 -7.23
CA PRO A 355 -1.14 11.97 -6.01
C PRO A 355 -1.75 12.96 -5.00
N LEU A 356 -2.66 12.47 -4.15
CA LEU A 356 -3.24 13.25 -3.06
C LEU A 356 -2.34 13.19 -1.82
N THR A 357 -2.01 14.35 -1.24
CA THR A 357 -1.18 14.42 -0.03
C THR A 357 -2.00 14.52 1.25
N ALA A 358 -3.24 15.01 1.19
CA ALA A 358 -4.18 15.03 2.31
C ALA A 358 -5.64 15.22 1.84
N VAL A 359 -6.58 14.69 2.64
CA VAL A 359 -8.00 15.04 2.58
C VAL A 359 -8.39 15.63 3.92
N LEU A 360 -8.87 16.88 3.92
CA LEU A 360 -9.02 17.68 5.13
C LEU A 360 -10.48 18.11 5.31
N PRO A 361 -11.09 17.87 6.48
CA PRO A 361 -12.46 18.32 6.74
C PRO A 361 -12.51 19.85 6.78
N GLY A 362 -13.56 20.41 6.19
CA GLY A 362 -13.88 21.83 6.24
C GLY A 362 -15.08 22.12 7.14
N PRO A 363 -15.46 23.40 7.26
CA PRO A 363 -16.69 23.78 7.94
C PRO A 363 -17.94 23.30 7.18
N ASP A 364 -19.04 23.13 7.90
CA ASP A 364 -20.32 22.66 7.39
C ASP A 364 -20.18 21.31 6.65
N THR A 365 -20.52 21.29 5.36
CA THR A 365 -20.41 20.12 4.47
C THR A 365 -19.20 20.21 3.53
N SER A 366 -18.35 21.21 3.70
CA SER A 366 -17.18 21.42 2.84
C SER A 366 -16.00 20.56 3.25
N PHE A 367 -15.16 20.23 2.30
CA PHE A 367 -13.87 19.59 2.55
C PHE A 367 -12.86 19.99 1.48
N PHE A 368 -11.60 19.67 1.76
CA PHE A 368 -10.47 20.08 0.97
C PHE A 368 -9.62 18.87 0.58
N ILE A 369 -8.97 18.99 -0.58
CA ILE A 369 -7.95 18.06 -1.04
C ILE A 369 -6.66 18.81 -1.29
N SER A 370 -5.56 18.18 -0.95
CA SER A 370 -4.21 18.70 -1.08
C SER A 370 -3.41 17.84 -2.05
N SER A 371 -2.62 18.47 -2.89
CA SER A 371 -1.71 17.81 -3.84
C SER A 371 -0.54 18.74 -4.17
N LEU A 372 0.40 18.28 -4.98
CA LEU A 372 1.47 19.12 -5.53
C LEU A 372 0.95 20.27 -6.41
N GLN A 373 -0.30 20.19 -6.88
CA GLN A 373 -0.95 21.26 -7.66
C GLN A 373 -1.61 22.33 -6.78
N GLY A 374 -1.75 22.07 -5.48
CA GLY A 374 -2.25 23.02 -4.49
C GLY A 374 -3.44 22.51 -3.68
N LEU A 375 -4.06 23.43 -2.93
CA LEU A 375 -5.21 23.18 -2.07
C LEU A 375 -6.50 23.51 -2.82
N GLN A 376 -7.38 22.52 -2.94
CA GLN A 376 -8.69 22.65 -3.57
C GLN A 376 -9.81 22.41 -2.57
N ARG A 377 -10.92 23.13 -2.75
CA ARG A 377 -12.10 23.11 -1.87
C ARG A 377 -13.33 22.69 -2.65
N THR A 378 -14.20 21.91 -2.03
CA THR A 378 -15.55 21.61 -2.52
C THR A 378 -16.61 21.94 -1.45
N THR A 379 -17.82 22.28 -1.90
CA THR A 379 -19.01 22.51 -1.05
C THR A 379 -20.23 21.70 -1.48
N ASP A 380 -20.10 20.90 -2.53
CA ASP A 380 -21.21 20.20 -3.17
C ASP A 380 -20.99 18.68 -3.22
N GLY A 381 -20.15 18.17 -2.32
CA GLY A 381 -19.81 16.75 -2.24
C GLY A 381 -18.87 16.28 -3.35
N GLY A 382 -17.91 17.12 -3.72
CA GLY A 382 -16.90 16.82 -4.73
C GLY A 382 -17.41 16.85 -6.17
N LYS A 383 -18.53 17.53 -6.46
CA LYS A 383 -19.00 17.71 -7.85
C LYS A 383 -18.24 18.84 -8.54
N THR A 384 -17.90 19.89 -7.80
CA THR A 384 -17.06 20.98 -8.29
C THR A 384 -15.95 21.30 -7.30
N TRP A 385 -14.81 21.72 -7.84
CA TRP A 385 -13.58 22.03 -7.11
C TRP A 385 -13.12 23.46 -7.39
N GLN A 386 -12.77 24.17 -6.34
CA GLN A 386 -12.16 25.50 -6.42
C GLN A 386 -10.76 25.46 -5.84
N THR A 387 -9.74 25.77 -6.64
CA THR A 387 -8.38 25.98 -6.13
C THR A 387 -8.33 27.25 -5.28
N VAL A 388 -7.96 27.10 -4.00
CA VAL A 388 -7.89 28.20 -3.03
C VAL A 388 -6.45 28.58 -2.67
N ILE A 389 -5.49 27.67 -2.90
CA ILE A 389 -4.04 27.94 -2.86
C ILE A 389 -3.41 27.17 -4.03
N THR A 390 -2.62 27.84 -4.87
CA THR A 390 -2.05 27.26 -6.10
C THR A 390 -0.63 26.76 -5.91
N GLY A 391 -0.30 25.62 -6.52
CA GLY A 391 1.06 25.06 -6.59
C GLY A 391 1.53 24.48 -5.26
N GLU A 392 2.85 24.27 -5.16
CA GLU A 392 3.52 23.70 -3.98
C GLU A 392 3.10 24.33 -2.63
N PRO A 393 2.88 25.65 -2.49
CA PRO A 393 2.43 26.24 -1.23
C PRO A 393 1.05 25.75 -0.75
N GLY A 394 0.25 25.16 -1.64
CA GLY A 394 -1.03 24.54 -1.33
C GLY A 394 -0.92 23.08 -0.88
N ASN A 395 0.29 22.52 -0.74
CA ASN A 395 0.52 21.20 -0.18
C ASN A 395 0.36 21.22 1.36
N ILE A 396 -0.89 21.37 1.79
CA ILE A 396 -1.32 21.42 3.19
C ILE A 396 -1.49 20.01 3.73
N SER A 397 -0.97 19.75 4.94
CA SER A 397 -1.16 18.49 5.65
C SER A 397 -2.05 18.63 6.89
N GLN A 398 -2.15 19.84 7.45
CA GLN A 398 -2.90 20.12 8.68
C GLN A 398 -3.84 21.29 8.47
N MET A 399 -5.09 21.15 8.95
CA MET A 399 -6.10 22.20 8.90
C MET A 399 -7.04 22.10 10.09
N ALA A 400 -7.39 23.25 10.66
CA ALA A 400 -8.36 23.34 11.74
C ALA A 400 -9.18 24.62 11.64
N PHE A 401 -10.46 24.54 12.04
CA PHE A 401 -11.38 25.66 12.10
C PHE A 401 -11.91 25.83 13.51
N ARG A 402 -12.38 27.05 13.82
CA ARG A 402 -13.25 27.27 14.98
C ARG A 402 -14.58 26.57 14.78
N ALA A 403 -15.29 26.35 15.88
CA ALA A 403 -16.67 25.85 15.88
C ALA A 403 -17.65 26.71 15.04
N ASP A 404 -17.35 28.00 14.81
CA ASP A 404 -18.16 28.85 13.92
C ASP A 404 -17.91 28.60 12.42
N GLY A 405 -16.94 27.75 12.10
CA GLY A 405 -16.53 27.39 10.75
C GLY A 405 -15.90 28.53 9.93
N ARG A 406 -15.80 29.75 10.48
CA ARG A 406 -15.40 30.94 9.73
C ARG A 406 -13.92 31.20 9.81
N ILE A 407 -13.34 31.08 11.01
CA ILE A 407 -11.92 31.36 11.27
C ILE A 407 -11.17 30.04 11.38
N GLY A 408 -10.06 29.93 10.65
CA GLY A 408 -9.26 28.70 10.64
C GLY A 408 -7.79 28.94 10.31
N CYS A 409 -7.01 27.87 10.43
CA CYS A 409 -5.59 27.82 10.18
C CYS A 409 -5.26 26.57 9.34
N ALA A 410 -4.31 26.68 8.42
CA ALA A 410 -3.82 25.57 7.60
C ALA A 410 -2.30 25.65 7.48
N GLY A 411 -1.60 24.51 7.43
CA GLY A 411 -0.16 24.49 7.26
C GLY A 411 0.37 23.25 6.55
N SER A 412 1.53 23.40 5.92
CA SER A 412 2.26 22.32 5.27
C SER A 412 3.01 21.46 6.28
N GLY A 413 3.23 20.18 5.95
CA GLY A 413 3.80 19.20 6.87
C GLY A 413 5.25 19.47 7.25
N ASP A 414 6.00 20.12 6.37
CA ASP A 414 7.37 20.57 6.62
C ASP A 414 7.46 21.83 7.49
N GLY A 415 6.32 22.47 7.77
CA GLY A 415 6.24 23.71 8.53
C GLY A 415 6.63 24.98 7.74
N THR A 416 6.84 24.89 6.43
CA THR A 416 7.26 26.07 5.64
C THR A 416 6.10 27.04 5.40
N TYR A 417 4.90 26.52 5.14
CA TYR A 417 3.73 27.30 4.79
C TYR A 417 2.70 27.28 5.91
N LEU A 418 2.22 28.46 6.29
CA LEU A 418 1.15 28.65 7.28
C LEU A 418 0.18 29.70 6.77
N TYR A 419 -1.12 29.43 6.92
CA TYR A 419 -2.18 30.29 6.42
C TYR A 419 -3.27 30.47 7.47
N ARG A 420 -3.97 31.61 7.40
CA ARG A 420 -5.25 31.81 8.07
C ARG A 420 -6.37 32.05 7.09
N THR A 421 -7.57 31.67 7.50
CA THR A 421 -8.82 32.06 6.83
C THR A 421 -9.74 32.79 7.80
N GLN A 422 -10.59 33.67 7.25
CA GLN A 422 -11.64 34.39 7.97
C GLN A 422 -13.01 34.25 7.31
N ASP A 423 -13.14 33.36 6.33
CA ASP A 423 -14.32 33.17 5.50
C ASP A 423 -14.65 31.69 5.25
N GLY A 424 -14.18 30.79 6.13
CA GLY A 424 -14.41 29.35 6.04
C GLY A 424 -13.61 28.66 4.94
N GLY A 425 -12.39 29.16 4.71
CA GLY A 425 -11.43 28.60 3.75
C GLY A 425 -11.73 28.91 2.29
N LYS A 426 -12.57 29.92 2.01
CA LYS A 426 -12.78 30.44 0.66
C LYS A 426 -11.57 31.24 0.19
N SER A 427 -10.91 31.94 1.11
CA SER A 427 -9.63 32.58 0.89
C SER A 427 -8.67 32.36 2.06
N TRP A 428 -7.37 32.34 1.73
CA TRP A 428 -6.29 32.09 2.66
C TRP A 428 -5.25 33.20 2.60
N GLN A 429 -4.89 33.73 3.77
CA GLN A 429 -3.85 34.74 3.93
C GLN A 429 -2.60 34.07 4.51
N PRO A 430 -1.42 34.21 3.86
CA PRO A 430 -0.19 33.65 4.39
C PRO A 430 0.19 34.30 5.72
N LEU A 431 0.78 33.51 6.60
CA LEU A 431 1.32 33.88 7.90
C LEU A 431 2.82 33.56 7.93
N THR A 432 3.56 34.23 8.79
CA THR A 432 4.95 33.83 9.08
C THR A 432 4.93 32.64 10.02
N ALA A 433 5.42 31.50 9.56
CA ALA A 433 5.62 30.31 10.38
C ALA A 433 6.68 30.60 11.46
N PRO A 434 6.36 30.49 12.76
CA PRO A 434 7.32 30.73 13.84
C PRO A 434 8.28 29.55 14.08
N PHE A 435 8.03 28.40 13.44
CA PHE A 435 8.69 27.11 13.73
C PHE A 435 9.88 26.79 12.81
N GLY A 436 10.18 27.64 11.81
CA GLY A 436 11.29 27.39 10.88
C GLY A 436 11.06 26.12 10.05
N ILE A 437 12.07 25.23 10.00
CA ILE A 437 12.04 23.97 9.24
C ILE A 437 11.52 22.78 10.07
N LEU A 438 10.92 23.02 11.24
CA LEU A 438 10.39 21.94 12.07
C LEU A 438 9.07 21.44 11.48
N PRO A 439 8.93 20.12 11.22
CA PRO A 439 7.69 19.53 10.72
C PRO A 439 6.49 19.90 11.59
N LEU A 440 5.43 20.37 10.95
CA LEU A 440 4.15 20.65 11.59
C LEU A 440 3.37 19.34 11.72
N SER A 441 3.23 18.88 12.95
CA SER A 441 2.53 17.64 13.26
C SER A 441 1.03 17.85 13.44
N SER A 442 0.60 19.03 13.91
CA SER A 442 -0.81 19.29 14.14
C SER A 442 -1.18 20.75 14.33
N LEU A 443 -2.46 21.05 14.05
CA LEU A 443 -3.09 22.33 14.32
C LEU A 443 -4.37 22.12 15.14
N LEU A 444 -4.61 23.01 16.09
CA LEU A 444 -5.86 23.12 16.83
C LEU A 444 -6.29 24.58 16.88
N VAL A 445 -7.56 24.83 16.58
CA VAL A 445 -8.13 26.17 16.61
C VAL A 445 -9.28 26.21 17.61
N THR A 446 -9.09 26.95 18.69
CA THR A 446 -10.12 27.16 19.72
C THR A 446 -10.77 28.53 19.55
N LYS A 447 -11.80 28.81 20.36
CA LYS A 447 -12.45 30.12 20.41
C LYS A 447 -11.45 31.27 20.62
N ASP A 448 -10.45 31.07 21.47
CA ASP A 448 -9.55 32.13 21.94
C ASP A 448 -8.11 32.00 21.44
N SER A 449 -7.73 30.90 20.80
CA SER A 449 -6.34 30.66 20.41
C SER A 449 -6.18 29.73 19.21
N PHE A 450 -5.08 29.90 18.47
CA PHE A 450 -4.55 28.89 17.57
C PHE A 450 -3.38 28.21 18.29
N ILE A 451 -3.28 26.90 18.13
CA ILE A 451 -2.22 26.07 18.69
C ILE A 451 -1.61 25.28 17.53
N ALA A 452 -0.29 25.27 17.46
CA ALA A 452 0.48 24.49 16.50
C ALA A 452 1.47 23.61 17.27
N VAL A 453 1.59 22.36 16.86
CA VAL A 453 2.56 21.43 17.43
C VAL A 453 3.53 20.99 16.34
N CYS A 454 4.81 21.18 16.59
CA CYS A 454 5.89 20.79 15.69
C CYS A 454 6.73 19.69 16.34
N TYR A 455 7.28 18.76 15.55
CA TYR A 455 8.07 17.65 16.06
C TYR A 455 9.49 17.66 15.49
N ASP A 456 10.49 17.64 16.36
CA ASP A 456 11.89 17.40 15.99
C ASP A 456 12.22 15.91 16.15
N PRO A 457 12.28 15.14 15.05
CA PRO A 457 12.63 13.72 15.12
C PRO A 457 14.09 13.47 15.50
N ARG A 458 14.97 14.46 15.40
CA ARG A 458 16.40 14.30 15.76
C ARG A 458 16.59 14.40 17.28
N GLN A 459 15.75 15.19 17.92
CA GLN A 459 15.77 15.40 19.38
C GLN A 459 14.66 14.63 20.10
N LEU A 460 13.76 13.99 19.35
CA LEU A 460 12.58 13.31 19.87
C LEU A 460 11.78 14.26 20.77
N ASN A 461 11.48 15.45 20.25
CA ASN A 461 10.88 16.52 21.04
C ASN A 461 9.74 17.21 20.29
N ALA A 462 8.61 17.40 20.96
CA ALA A 462 7.47 18.16 20.47
C ALA A 462 7.51 19.59 21.03
N HIS A 463 7.24 20.56 20.16
CA HIS A 463 7.25 22.00 20.45
C HIS A 463 5.84 22.56 20.25
N VAL A 464 5.25 23.14 21.29
CA VAL A 464 3.89 23.69 21.23
C VAL A 464 3.95 25.22 21.17
N TRP A 465 3.28 25.76 20.15
CA TRP A 465 3.18 27.19 19.88
C TRP A 465 1.73 27.64 20.01
N ARG A 466 1.53 28.83 20.57
CA ARG A 466 0.20 29.43 20.70
C ARG A 466 0.15 30.84 20.14
N SER A 467 -0.92 31.13 19.41
CA SER A 467 -1.31 32.48 19.00
C SER A 467 -2.67 32.86 19.60
N ARG A 468 -2.79 34.09 20.11
CA ARG A 468 -4.06 34.66 20.64
C ARG A 468 -4.66 35.72 19.72
N ASP A 469 -4.09 35.91 18.54
CA ASP A 469 -4.46 36.95 17.57
C ASP A 469 -4.66 36.37 16.15
N ASN A 470 -5.19 35.14 16.11
CA ASN A 470 -5.52 34.39 14.88
C ASN A 470 -4.30 34.18 13.97
N GLY A 471 -3.19 33.74 14.57
CA GLY A 471 -1.97 33.33 13.88
C GLY A 471 -1.04 34.48 13.47
N LYS A 472 -1.31 35.72 13.86
CA LYS A 472 -0.42 36.86 13.52
C LYS A 472 0.88 36.81 14.32
N ASN A 473 0.78 36.54 15.61
CA ASN A 473 1.91 36.39 16.51
C ASN A 473 1.80 35.07 17.26
N TRP A 474 2.90 34.35 17.31
CA TRP A 474 3.01 33.07 18.00
C TRP A 474 4.00 33.18 19.14
N LYS A 475 3.70 32.47 20.23
CA LYS A 475 4.58 32.33 21.38
C LYS A 475 4.80 30.85 21.63
N HIS A 476 6.07 30.47 21.80
CA HIS A 476 6.43 29.16 22.30
C HIS A 476 5.87 28.98 23.71
N GLU A 477 5.16 27.89 23.98
CA GLU A 477 4.48 27.67 25.26
C GLU A 477 5.10 26.53 26.06
N LEU A 478 5.36 25.37 25.44
CA LEU A 478 5.96 24.22 26.12
C LEU A 478 6.68 23.28 25.14
N ASP A 479 7.64 22.52 25.70
CA ASP A 479 8.34 21.41 25.05
C ASP A 479 7.95 20.09 25.71
N GLY A 480 7.97 18.99 24.95
CA GLY A 480 7.72 17.65 25.47
C GLY A 480 8.54 16.59 24.74
N GLN A 481 9.44 15.92 25.46
CA GLN A 481 10.19 14.79 24.90
C GLN A 481 9.24 13.62 24.59
N THR A 482 9.30 13.13 23.36
CA THR A 482 8.48 12.04 22.86
C THR A 482 9.17 11.32 21.70
N ASN A 483 9.16 9.99 21.74
CA ASN A 483 9.68 9.16 20.65
C ASN A 483 8.74 9.10 19.44
N TRP A 484 7.59 9.76 19.50
CA TRP A 484 6.55 9.66 18.47
C TRP A 484 6.01 11.03 18.06
N PRO A 485 5.83 11.29 16.75
CA PRO A 485 5.35 12.55 16.20
C PRO A 485 3.83 12.75 16.32
N LEU A 486 3.06 11.75 16.76
CA LEU A 486 1.63 11.74 16.47
C LEU A 486 0.83 12.67 17.38
N VAL A 487 0.29 13.72 16.76
CA VAL A 487 -0.55 14.74 17.38
C VAL A 487 -1.88 14.83 16.65
N THR A 488 -2.89 14.12 17.13
CA THR A 488 -4.28 14.34 16.71
C THR A 488 -4.92 15.36 17.65
N THR A 489 -5.91 16.08 17.13
CA THR A 489 -6.58 17.15 17.87
C THR A 489 -8.08 17.02 17.76
N TYR A 490 -8.74 17.60 18.75
CA TYR A 490 -10.18 17.75 18.76
C TYR A 490 -10.50 19.04 19.52
N ASP A 491 -11.58 19.71 19.14
CA ASP A 491 -11.84 21.09 19.54
C ASP A 491 -12.86 21.21 20.69
N GLN A 492 -13.66 20.17 20.96
CA GLN A 492 -14.75 20.22 21.95
C GLN A 492 -14.87 18.95 22.83
N PRO A 493 -13.94 18.73 23.79
CA PRO A 493 -13.04 19.73 24.37
C PRO A 493 -11.75 19.91 23.57
N PRO A 494 -11.05 21.05 23.72
CA PRO A 494 -9.72 21.22 23.15
C PRO A 494 -8.76 20.16 23.72
N LEU A 495 -8.31 19.26 22.86
CA LEU A 495 -7.34 18.22 23.20
C LEU A 495 -6.27 18.10 22.13
N LEU A 496 -5.09 17.69 22.58
CA LEU A 496 -3.93 17.36 21.75
C LEU A 496 -3.44 15.99 22.19
N THR A 497 -2.98 15.13 21.28
CA THR A 497 -2.25 13.92 21.68
C THR A 497 -0.76 14.10 21.46
N MET A 498 0.05 13.44 22.26
CA MET A 498 1.48 13.29 22.03
C MET A 498 1.86 11.88 22.46
N ALA A 499 2.26 11.04 21.50
CA ALA A 499 2.50 9.61 21.72
C ALA A 499 1.29 8.86 22.32
N ASP A 500 1.42 8.38 23.56
CA ASP A 500 0.42 7.64 24.34
C ASP A 500 -0.33 8.53 25.34
N SER A 501 -0.02 9.83 25.32
CA SER A 501 -0.55 10.82 26.24
C SER A 501 -1.50 11.77 25.52
N LEU A 502 -2.56 12.14 26.23
CA LEU A 502 -3.55 13.12 25.83
C LEU A 502 -3.38 14.35 26.72
N LEU A 503 -3.26 15.52 26.12
CA LEU A 503 -3.32 16.80 26.81
C LEU A 503 -4.72 17.38 26.66
N LEU A 504 -5.46 17.45 27.76
CA LEU A 504 -6.78 18.05 27.83
C LEU A 504 -6.67 19.48 28.34
N GLN A 505 -7.28 20.44 27.65
CA GLN A 505 -7.34 21.81 28.14
C GLN A 505 -8.55 21.97 29.07
N GLU A 506 -8.31 22.06 30.38
CA GLU A 506 -9.38 22.32 31.37
C GLU A 506 -9.80 23.81 31.36
N VAL A 507 -8.81 24.71 31.28
CA VAL A 507 -8.99 26.15 31.13
C VAL A 507 -7.95 26.71 30.16
N PRO A 508 -8.18 27.86 29.51
CA PRO A 508 -7.24 28.41 28.53
C PRO A 508 -5.80 28.54 29.08
N GLY A 509 -4.89 27.72 28.54
CA GLY A 509 -3.47 27.70 28.93
C GLY A 509 -3.09 26.75 30.07
N LEU A 510 -4.04 26.02 30.66
CA LEU A 510 -3.75 24.93 31.60
C LEU A 510 -4.08 23.58 30.94
N TRP A 511 -3.05 22.77 30.74
CA TRP A 511 -3.16 21.45 30.14
C TRP A 511 -3.00 20.38 31.20
N LYS A 512 -3.92 19.41 31.21
CA LYS A 512 -3.83 18.21 32.02
C LYS A 512 -3.43 17.04 31.16
N GLN A 513 -2.36 16.36 31.54
CA GLN A 513 -1.96 15.12 30.91
C GLN A 513 -2.82 13.96 31.42
N VAL A 514 -3.34 13.17 30.48
CA VAL A 514 -4.08 11.93 30.68
C VAL A 514 -3.34 10.85 29.89
N THR A 515 -2.86 9.80 30.55
CA THR A 515 -2.17 8.69 29.89
C THR A 515 -3.18 7.58 29.61
N LEU A 516 -3.25 7.14 28.34
CA LEU A 516 -4.20 6.08 27.94
C LEU A 516 -3.64 4.67 28.20
N GLY A 517 -2.32 4.50 28.28
CA GLY A 517 -1.68 3.24 28.67
C GLY A 517 -1.92 2.05 27.74
N GLN A 518 -2.29 2.28 26.47
CA GLN A 518 -2.63 1.26 25.48
C GLN A 518 -1.89 1.47 24.14
N GLY A 519 -0.62 1.88 24.20
CA GLY A 519 0.20 2.16 23.01
C GLY A 519 -0.05 3.54 22.39
N GLY A 520 0.53 3.77 21.21
CA GLY A 520 0.45 5.06 20.52
C GLY A 520 -0.98 5.37 20.06
N ILE A 521 -1.40 6.61 20.23
CA ILE A 521 -2.71 7.06 19.74
C ILE A 521 -2.60 7.26 18.23
N ARG A 522 -3.53 6.69 17.45
CA ARG A 522 -3.61 6.80 15.99
C ARG A 522 -4.56 7.90 15.56
N ARG A 523 -5.73 7.97 16.19
CA ARG A 523 -6.79 8.94 15.86
C ARG A 523 -7.70 9.17 17.07
N ILE A 524 -8.20 10.40 17.20
CA ILE A 524 -9.29 10.74 18.11
C ILE A 524 -10.41 11.40 17.30
N VAL A 525 -11.64 10.97 17.57
CA VAL A 525 -12.84 11.61 17.05
C VAL A 525 -13.83 11.83 18.19
N GLY A 526 -14.75 12.76 17.99
CA GLY A 526 -15.82 13.00 18.93
C GLY A 526 -17.04 13.61 18.25
N ASN A 527 -18.18 13.54 18.94
CA ASN A 527 -19.45 14.09 18.50
C ASN A 527 -20.04 15.06 19.54
N GLY A 528 -19.21 15.52 20.48
CA GLY A 528 -19.59 16.37 21.61
C GLY A 528 -20.11 15.62 22.83
N THR A 529 -20.59 14.38 22.69
CA THR A 529 -21.02 13.55 23.83
C THR A 529 -20.03 12.44 24.17
N ILE A 530 -19.46 11.82 23.14
CA ILE A 530 -18.51 10.71 23.28
C ILE A 530 -17.23 11.09 22.55
N LEU A 531 -16.09 10.74 23.14
CA LEU A 531 -14.81 10.68 22.45
C LEU A 531 -14.41 9.22 22.22
N LEU A 532 -13.86 8.94 21.04
CA LEU A 532 -13.24 7.67 20.73
C LEU A 532 -11.77 7.88 20.42
N ALA A 533 -10.90 7.05 21.00
CA ALA A 533 -9.48 7.04 20.74
C ALA A 533 -9.06 5.68 20.18
N LEU A 534 -8.66 5.67 18.92
CA LEU A 534 -8.03 4.52 18.28
C LEU A 534 -6.56 4.51 18.69
N THR A 535 -6.13 3.48 19.42
CA THR A 535 -4.71 3.27 19.73
C THR A 535 -4.15 2.10 18.93
N THR A 536 -2.84 1.87 19.01
CA THR A 536 -2.21 0.68 18.41
C THR A 536 -2.62 -0.64 19.07
N GLN A 537 -3.30 -0.61 20.22
CA GLN A 537 -3.67 -1.81 20.98
C GLN A 537 -5.18 -1.93 21.28
N SER A 538 -5.94 -0.85 21.23
CA SER A 538 -7.36 -0.86 21.57
C SER A 538 -8.13 0.34 21.03
N LEU A 539 -9.45 0.21 20.93
CA LEU A 539 -10.35 1.36 20.84
C LEU A 539 -10.86 1.72 22.24
N LEU A 540 -10.62 2.97 22.65
CA LEU A 540 -11.09 3.50 23.92
C LEU A 540 -12.24 4.49 23.68
N GLN A 541 -13.15 4.57 24.65
CA GLN A 541 -14.23 5.53 24.67
C GLN A 541 -14.22 6.35 25.97
N SER A 542 -14.67 7.60 25.87
CA SER A 542 -14.85 8.51 26.99
C SER A 542 -16.19 9.22 26.89
N HIS A 543 -16.91 9.27 28.02
CA HIS A 543 -18.22 9.92 28.15
C HIS A 543 -18.16 11.21 28.99
N ASP A 544 -16.97 11.58 29.46
CA ASP A 544 -16.73 12.71 30.37
C ASP A 544 -15.70 13.68 29.79
N HIS A 545 -15.75 13.87 28.47
CA HIS A 545 -14.88 14.78 27.73
C HIS A 545 -13.38 14.45 27.87
N GLY A 546 -13.04 13.15 27.87
CA GLY A 546 -11.65 12.68 27.83
C GLY A 546 -10.95 12.61 29.18
N LEU A 547 -11.69 12.79 30.29
CA LEU A 547 -11.14 12.70 31.64
C LEU A 547 -10.92 11.24 32.06
N THR A 548 -11.85 10.36 31.73
CA THR A 548 -11.73 8.92 31.94
C THR A 548 -11.97 8.17 30.64
N TRP A 549 -11.29 7.02 30.51
CA TRP A 549 -11.31 6.20 29.32
C TRP A 549 -11.53 4.73 29.71
N GLU A 550 -12.38 4.07 28.94
CA GLU A 550 -12.61 2.64 29.05
C GLU A 550 -12.54 1.97 27.67
N LYS A 551 -12.31 0.66 27.64
CA LYS A 551 -12.32 -0.07 26.37
C LYS A 551 -13.74 -0.08 25.80
N ALA A 552 -13.88 0.38 24.57
CA ALA A 552 -15.12 0.18 23.83
C ALA A 552 -15.30 -1.32 23.59
N SER A 553 -16.50 -1.86 23.79
CA SER A 553 -16.76 -3.27 23.46
C SER A 553 -16.59 -3.45 21.94
N GLN A 554 -15.55 -4.17 21.52
CA GLN A 554 -15.26 -4.39 20.11
C GLN A 554 -15.37 -5.86 19.73
N GLU A 555 -16.19 -6.11 18.71
CA GLU A 555 -16.26 -7.38 17.98
C GLU A 555 -15.22 -7.45 16.84
N ILE A 556 -14.51 -6.34 16.58
CA ILE A 556 -13.58 -6.16 15.46
C ILE A 556 -12.16 -6.03 16.02
N SER A 557 -11.20 -6.70 15.39
CA SER A 557 -9.78 -6.61 15.77
C SER A 557 -9.24 -5.20 15.53
N ILE A 558 -8.41 -4.71 16.44
CA ILE A 558 -7.79 -3.38 16.32
C ILE A 558 -6.89 -3.25 15.09
N ASN A 559 -6.26 -4.36 14.70
CA ASN A 559 -5.38 -4.43 13.54
C ASN A 559 -6.15 -4.36 12.22
N ASP A 560 -7.46 -4.61 12.25
CA ASP A 560 -8.32 -4.55 11.07
C ASP A 560 -8.86 -3.14 10.83
N ILE A 561 -8.76 -2.23 11.81
CA ILE A 561 -9.29 -0.87 11.69
C ILE A 561 -8.20 0.04 11.10
N LEU A 562 -8.39 0.50 9.87
CA LEU A 562 -7.54 1.50 9.22
C LEU A 562 -7.85 2.90 9.75
N ASP A 563 -9.13 3.25 9.77
CA ASP A 563 -9.58 4.58 10.09
C ASP A 563 -10.99 4.61 10.68
N LEU A 564 -11.38 5.71 11.32
CA LEU A 564 -12.71 5.87 11.89
C LEU A 564 -13.25 7.29 11.78
N ALA A 565 -14.57 7.42 11.69
CA ALA A 565 -15.25 8.70 11.70
C ALA A 565 -16.48 8.65 12.60
N LEU A 566 -16.84 9.80 13.17
CA LEU A 566 -18.00 9.94 14.04
C LEU A 566 -18.92 11.04 13.50
N THR A 567 -20.21 10.76 13.51
CA THR A 567 -21.27 11.76 13.37
C THR A 567 -22.05 11.82 14.69
N PRO A 568 -23.00 12.76 14.86
CA PRO A 568 -23.79 12.81 16.09
C PRO A 568 -24.52 11.51 16.45
N GLN A 569 -24.86 10.65 15.48
CA GLN A 569 -25.59 9.40 15.72
C GLN A 569 -24.85 8.11 15.31
N LEU A 570 -23.86 8.20 14.42
CA LEU A 570 -23.25 7.02 13.80
C LEU A 570 -21.73 7.00 13.96
N LEU A 571 -21.20 5.81 14.23
CA LEU A 571 -19.79 5.43 14.15
C LEU A 571 -19.53 4.71 12.83
N TYR A 572 -18.49 5.13 12.14
CA TYR A 572 -17.99 4.52 10.91
C TYR A 572 -16.58 3.99 11.15
N LEU A 573 -16.32 2.75 10.73
CA LEU A 573 -15.00 2.12 10.74
C LEU A 573 -14.63 1.72 9.31
N LEU A 574 -13.47 2.18 8.83
CA LEU A 574 -12.85 1.68 7.61
C LEU A 574 -11.92 0.52 7.98
N LEU A 575 -12.13 -0.63 7.35
CA LEU A 575 -11.34 -1.83 7.59
C LEU A 575 -10.19 -1.99 6.58
N THR A 576 -9.18 -2.79 6.92
CA THR A 576 -8.02 -3.16 6.09
C THR A 576 -8.35 -3.89 4.79
N ASP A 577 -9.57 -4.39 4.66
CA ASP A 577 -10.12 -4.97 3.43
C ASP A 577 -10.98 -3.99 2.62
N GLY A 578 -11.00 -2.72 3.01
CA GLY A 578 -11.72 -1.65 2.33
C GLY A 578 -13.23 -1.62 2.63
N ARG A 579 -13.76 -2.54 3.46
CA ARG A 579 -15.15 -2.45 3.91
C ARG A 579 -15.34 -1.30 4.89
N VAL A 580 -16.55 -0.73 4.88
CA VAL A 580 -16.96 0.26 5.88
C VAL A 580 -18.06 -0.34 6.75
N LEU A 581 -17.85 -0.31 8.06
CA LEU A 581 -18.84 -0.73 9.05
C LEU A 581 -19.47 0.49 9.69
N VAL A 582 -20.80 0.47 9.83
CA VAL A 582 -21.58 1.56 10.40
C VAL A 582 -22.38 1.06 11.59
N LYS A 583 -22.36 1.80 12.70
CA LYS A 583 -23.10 1.47 13.92
C LYS A 583 -23.74 2.71 14.53
N GLU A 584 -24.99 2.57 14.95
CA GLU A 584 -25.68 3.57 15.80
C GLU A 584 -25.09 3.58 17.21
N LEU A 585 -24.90 4.79 17.74
CA LEU A 585 -24.34 5.04 19.07
C LEU A 585 -25.39 5.04 20.18
#